data_AF-K1UDC2-F1
#
_entry.id   AF-K1UDC2-F1
#
_cell.length_a   1.000
_cell.length_b   1.000
_cell.length_c   1.000
_cell.angle_alpha   90.00
_cell.angle_beta   90.00
_cell.angle_gamma   90.00
#
_symmetry.space_group_name_H-M   'P 1'
#
loop_
_entity.id
_entity.type
_entity.pdbx_description
1 polymer ?
#
loop_
_entity_poly.entity_id
_entity_poly.type
_entity_poly.pdbx_seq_one_letter_code
_entity_poly.pdbx_strand_id
1 'polypeptide(L)'
;MSVTIKDVAKAANVSVATVSRVLNKKSNVSEEAIQAVNSAVQALGYSPSFLGRDLRKSETRRILAIIASTEQSFYSDVIRGMEVAAFS
;
A
#
# COMPACT_ATOMS: atom_id res chain seq x y z
N MET A 1 10.02 -4.60 17.83
CA MET A 1 9.70 -3.20 17.50
C MET A 1 9.65 -3.08 15.99
N SER A 2 8.52 -2.66 15.41
CA SER A 2 8.40 -2.43 13.96
C SER A 2 8.82 -1.00 13.64
N VAL A 3 9.63 -0.81 12.58
CA VAL A 3 9.96 0.51 12.05
C VAL A 3 8.70 1.21 11.57
N THR A 4 8.55 2.49 11.92
CA THR A 4 7.39 3.31 11.56
C THR A 4 7.75 4.36 10.52
N ILE A 5 6.73 4.96 9.90
CA ILE A 5 6.91 6.08 8.96
C ILE A 5 7.60 7.29 9.61
N LYS A 6 7.51 7.45 10.95
CA LYS A 6 8.20 8.52 11.69
C LYS A 6 9.71 8.27 11.74
N ASP A 7 10.11 7.01 11.86
CA ASP A 7 11.52 6.62 11.90
C ASP A 7 12.17 6.85 10.53
N VAL A 8 11.45 6.50 9.46
CA VAL A 8 11.87 6.81 8.07
C VAL A 8 12.01 8.32 7.87
N ALA A 9 11.05 9.12 8.34
CA ALA A 9 11.10 10.58 8.22
C ALA A 9 12.33 11.17 8.95
N LYS A 10 12.65 10.65 10.13
CA LYS A 10 13.82 11.05 10.91
C LYS A 10 15.14 10.66 10.20
N ALA A 11 15.22 9.45 9.65
CA ALA A 11 16.40 8.98 8.95
C ALA A 11 16.65 9.70 7.61
N ALA A 12 15.57 10.07 6.90
CA ALA A 12 15.64 10.81 5.63
C ALA A 12 15.70 12.34 5.82
N ASN A 13 15.67 12.84 7.06
CA ASN A 13 15.62 14.27 7.40
C ASN A 13 14.51 15.06 6.68
N VAL A 14 13.30 14.49 6.62
CA VAL A 14 12.13 15.12 5.99
C VAL A 14 10.90 14.99 6.89
N SER A 15 9.82 15.71 6.54
CA SER A 15 8.55 15.55 7.24
C SER A 15 7.89 14.20 6.94
N VAL A 16 7.05 13.71 7.86
CA VAL A 16 6.20 12.52 7.64
C VAL A 16 5.30 12.71 6.42
N ALA A 17 4.84 13.94 6.16
CA ALA A 17 4.04 14.26 4.98
C ALA A 17 4.83 14.07 3.68
N THR A 18 6.13 14.43 3.67
CA THR A 18 7.03 14.20 2.54
C THR A 18 7.22 12.71 2.28
N VAL A 19 7.50 11.91 3.31
CA VAL A 19 7.60 10.44 3.18
C VAL A 19 6.30 9.86 2.62
N SER A 20 5.14 10.31 3.12
CA SER A 20 3.83 9.88 2.60
C SER A 20 3.64 10.23 1.13
N ARG A 21 4.08 11.41 0.66
CA ARG A 21 3.99 11.79 -0.75
C ARG A 21 4.89 10.92 -1.64
N VAL A 22 6.13 10.66 -1.22
CA VAL A 22 7.05 9.77 -1.93
C VAL A 22 6.48 8.37 -2.06
N LEU A 23 6.06 7.76 -0.94
CA LEU A 23 5.52 6.39 -0.93
C LEU A 23 4.20 6.25 -1.70
N ASN A 24 3.41 7.31 -1.82
CA ASN A 24 2.17 7.32 -2.59
C ASN A 24 2.33 7.89 -4.01
N LYS A 25 3.56 8.10 -4.49
CA LYS A 25 3.89 8.63 -5.83
C LYS A 25 3.10 9.90 -6.21
N LYS A 26 2.90 10.82 -5.26
CA LYS A 26 2.21 12.10 -5.51
C LYS A 26 3.20 13.13 -6.09
N SER A 27 2.73 13.96 -7.02
CA SER A 27 3.49 15.12 -7.55
C SER A 27 3.77 16.15 -6.43
N ASN A 28 4.86 16.91 -6.57
CA ASN A 28 5.40 17.91 -5.62
C ASN A 28 6.37 17.37 -4.54
N VAL A 29 7.33 16.52 -4.93
CA VAL A 29 8.49 16.18 -4.09
C VAL A 29 9.76 16.33 -4.93
N SER A 30 10.83 16.90 -4.36
CA SER A 30 12.11 17.00 -5.04
C SER A 30 12.76 15.63 -5.22
N GLU A 31 13.55 15.48 -6.28
CA GLU A 31 14.28 14.25 -6.56
C GLU A 31 15.21 13.84 -5.39
N GLU A 32 15.85 14.84 -4.77
CA GLU A 32 16.67 14.66 -3.56
C GLU A 32 15.89 14.01 -2.42
N ALA A 33 14.67 14.47 -2.16
CA ALA A 33 13.82 13.92 -1.09
C ALA A 33 13.32 12.52 -1.45
N ILE A 34 13.08 12.23 -2.73
CA ILE A 34 12.74 10.87 -3.20
C ILE A 34 13.90 9.92 -2.91
N GLN A 35 15.12 10.28 -3.28
CA GLN A 35 16.32 9.47 -3.06
C GLN A 35 16.62 9.24 -1.58
N ALA A 36 16.54 10.31 -0.76
CA ALA A 36 16.76 10.22 0.68
C ALA A 36 15.73 9.30 1.37
N VAL A 37 14.46 9.42 1.00
CA VAL A 37 13.39 8.56 1.55
C VAL A 37 13.58 7.10 1.12
N ASN A 38 13.86 6.84 -0.16
CA ASN A 38 14.05 5.47 -0.66
C ASN A 38 15.25 4.79 0.02
N SER A 39 16.36 5.52 0.18
CA SER A 39 17.54 5.03 0.90
C SER A 39 17.22 4.70 2.36
N ALA A 40 16.51 5.59 3.06
CA ALA A 40 16.10 5.37 4.45
C ALA A 40 15.14 4.18 4.60
N VAL A 41 14.18 4.03 3.67
CA VAL A 41 13.24 2.90 3.65
C VAL A 41 14.00 1.58 3.49
N GLN A 42 14.96 1.52 2.57
CA GLN A 42 15.76 0.33 2.32
C GLN A 42 16.68 0.00 3.50
N ALA A 43 17.38 0.99 4.05
CA ALA A 43 18.28 0.82 5.20
C ALA A 43 17.54 0.35 6.47
N LEU A 44 16.32 0.84 6.69
CA LEU A 44 15.52 0.46 7.85
C LEU A 44 14.64 -0.78 7.62
N GLY A 45 14.59 -1.32 6.41
CA GLY A 45 13.67 -2.41 6.05
C GLY A 45 12.20 -2.04 6.27
N TYR A 46 11.84 -0.76 6.11
CA TYR A 46 10.48 -0.30 6.34
C TYR A 46 9.54 -0.82 5.25
N SER A 47 8.51 -1.55 5.65
CA SER A 47 7.41 -1.95 4.78
C SER A 47 6.11 -1.33 5.30
N PRO A 48 5.35 -0.61 4.46
CA PRO A 48 4.06 -0.05 4.87
C PRO A 48 3.12 -1.15 5.37
N SER A 49 2.62 -1.05 6.59
CA SER A 49 1.62 -2.01 7.07
C SER A 49 0.27 -1.73 6.41
N PHE A 50 -0.19 -2.66 5.57
CA PHE A 50 -1.50 -2.58 4.94
C PHE A 50 -2.62 -2.54 5.99
N LEU A 51 -2.49 -3.33 7.07
CA LEU A 51 -3.42 -3.33 8.20
C LEU A 51 -3.53 -1.96 8.89
N GLY A 52 -2.41 -1.28 9.14
CA GLY A 52 -2.42 0.05 9.76
C GLY A 52 -2.97 1.14 8.85
N ARG A 53 -2.79 0.99 7.53
CA ARG A 53 -3.37 1.88 6.51
C ARG A 53 -4.89 1.71 6.44
N ASP A 54 -5.38 0.48 6.36
CA ASP A 54 -6.82 0.16 6.28
C ASP A 54 -7.55 0.60 7.56
N LEU A 55 -6.97 0.35 8.74
CA LEU A 55 -7.55 0.72 10.03
C LEU A 55 -7.70 2.24 10.19
N ARG A 56 -6.70 3.03 9.77
CA ARG A 56 -6.78 4.50 9.82
C ARG A 56 -7.79 5.09 8.83
N LYS A 57 -7.98 4.44 7.68
CA LYS A 57 -8.99 4.83 6.71
C LYS A 57 -10.39 4.36 7.09
N SER A 58 -10.50 3.44 8.05
CA SER A 58 -11.73 2.71 8.37
C SER A 58 -12.39 2.09 7.13
N GLU A 59 -11.57 1.76 6.12
CA GLU A 59 -12.00 1.29 4.82
C GLU A 59 -11.04 0.18 4.38
N THR A 60 -11.60 -0.94 3.96
CA THR A 60 -10.86 -2.01 3.30
C THR A 60 -11.22 -2.02 1.82
N ARG A 61 -10.22 -1.99 0.94
CA ARG A 61 -10.43 -2.21 -0.51
C ARG A 61 -10.51 -3.71 -0.83
N ARG A 62 -11.44 -4.41 -0.17
CA ARG A 62 -11.67 -5.86 -0.32
C ARG A 62 -13.11 -6.12 -0.74
N ILE A 63 -13.30 -7.02 -1.69
CA ILE A 63 -14.61 -7.48 -2.16
C ILE A 63 -14.74 -8.95 -1.77
N LEU A 64 -15.82 -9.31 -1.07
CA LEU A 64 -16.13 -10.70 -0.72
C LEU A 64 -17.16 -11.25 -1.71
N ALA A 65 -16.85 -12.38 -2.34
CA ALA A 65 -17.77 -13.12 -3.20
C ALA A 65 -18.27 -14.38 -2.49
N ILE A 66 -19.58 -14.61 -2.48
CA ILE A 66 -20.20 -15.83 -1.94
C ILE A 66 -20.83 -16.57 -3.11
N ILE A 67 -20.40 -17.80 -3.34
CA ILE A 67 -20.90 -18.67 -4.42
C ILE A 67 -21.48 -19.96 -3.85
N ALA A 68 -22.40 -20.58 -4.59
CA ALA A 68 -23.08 -21.79 -4.15
C ALA A 68 -22.16 -23.03 -4.11
N SER A 69 -21.21 -23.13 -5.05
CA SER A 69 -20.20 -24.21 -5.06
C SER A 69 -19.01 -23.82 -5.93
N THR A 70 -17.80 -24.16 -5.48
CA THR A 70 -16.55 -24.01 -6.24
C THR A 70 -16.36 -25.08 -7.32
N GLU A 71 -17.16 -26.14 -7.32
CA GLU A 71 -17.03 -27.27 -8.24
C GLU A 71 -17.71 -27.02 -9.60
N GLN A 72 -18.63 -26.06 -9.66
CA GLN A 72 -19.28 -25.68 -10.91
C GLN A 72 -18.41 -24.68 -11.69
N SER A 73 -17.95 -25.14 -12.87
CA SER A 73 -17.10 -24.35 -13.79
C SER A 73 -17.69 -22.99 -14.20
N PHE A 74 -19.01 -22.79 -14.09
CA PHE A 74 -19.67 -21.51 -14.39
C PHE A 74 -19.13 -20.36 -13.52
N TYR A 75 -18.86 -20.60 -12.24
CA TYR A 75 -18.42 -19.54 -11.34
C TYR A 75 -16.97 -19.10 -11.57
N SER A 76 -16.14 -19.95 -12.21
CA SER A 76 -14.74 -19.63 -12.49
C SER A 76 -14.59 -18.42 -13.42
N ASP A 77 -15.39 -18.36 -14.50
CA ASP A 77 -15.36 -17.23 -15.43
C ASP A 77 -15.89 -15.94 -14.79
N VAL A 78 -16.90 -16.06 -13.93
CA VAL A 78 -17.45 -14.93 -13.17
C VAL A 78 -16.41 -14.37 -12.19
N ILE A 79 -15.76 -15.23 -11.40
CA ILE A 79 -14.69 -14.83 -10.47
C ILE A 79 -13.55 -14.15 -11.23
N ARG A 80 -13.13 -14.72 -12.37
CA ARG A 80 -12.09 -14.12 -13.20
C ARG A 80 -12.48 -12.73 -13.70
N GLY A 81 -13.73 -12.56 -14.12
CA GLY A 81 -14.26 -11.24 -14.50
C GLY A 81 -14.24 -10.24 -13.34
N MET A 82 -14.62 -10.68 -12.13
CA MET A 82 -14.56 -9.86 -10.93
C MET A 82 -13.12 -9.44 -10.58
N GLU A 83 -12.15 -10.35 -10.67
CA GLU A 83 -10.74 -10.03 -10.44
C GLU A 83 -10.23 -8.97 -11.43
N VAL A 84 -10.49 -9.16 -12.73
CA VAL A 84 -10.08 -8.20 -13.76
C VAL A 84 -10.65 -6.81 -13.49
N ALA A 85 -11.94 -6.71 -13.14
CA ALA A 85 -12.59 -5.43 -12.86
C ALA A 85 -12.13 -4.79 -11.53
N ALA A 86 -11.72 -5.59 -10.54
CA ALA A 86 -11.28 -5.08 -9.24
C ALA A 86 -9.82 -4.58 -9.25
N PHE A 87 -8.99 -5.11 -10.15
CA PHE A 87 -7.56 -4.76 -10.27
C PHE A 87 -7.23 -3.84 -11.45
N SER A 88 -8.23 -3.46 -12.28
CA SER A 88 -8.13 -2.40 -13.31
C SER A 88 -8.26 -1.00 -12.70
#